data_AF-A0A7F5R890-F1
#
_entry.id   AF-A0A7F5R890-F1
#
_cell.length_a   1.000
_cell.length_b   1.000
_cell.length_c   1.000
_cell.angle_alpha   90.00
_cell.angle_beta   90.00
_cell.angle_gamma   90.00
#
_symmetry.space_group_name_H-M   'P 1'
#
loop_
_entity.id
_entity.type
_entity.pdbx_description
1 polymer ?
#
loop_
_entity_poly.entity_id
_entity_poly.type
_entity_poly.pdbx_seq_one_letter_code
_entity_poly.pdbx_strand_id
1 'polypeptide(L)'
;MNKLLPLLLVAFMVQSWSYAQDCPVCTAQYQPVCGVNGKGHKRTFSNACVLGQTNCAENQDYTFLRAGVCGADESKARSSTNQFADAH
;
A
#
# COMPACT_ATOMS: atom_id res chain seq x y z
N MET A 1 37.58 -26.15 22.83
CA MET A 1 37.52 -24.74 22.37
C MET A 1 36.10 -24.46 21.91
N ASN A 2 35.31 -23.76 22.73
CA ASN A 2 33.87 -23.61 22.54
C ASN A 2 33.56 -22.58 21.44
N LYS A 3 33.36 -23.05 20.19
CA LYS A 3 33.12 -22.21 19.01
C LYS A 3 31.78 -21.45 19.03
N LEU A 4 30.93 -21.72 20.03
CA LEU A 4 29.65 -21.04 20.25
C LEU A 4 29.79 -19.64 20.87
N LEU A 5 30.86 -19.39 21.62
CA LEU A 5 31.11 -18.10 22.25
C LEU A 5 31.27 -16.92 21.27
N PRO A 6 32.03 -17.02 20.15
CA PRO A 6 32.14 -15.92 19.19
C PRO A 6 30.84 -15.69 18.40
N LEU A 7 30.04 -16.72 18.14
CA LEU A 7 28.76 -16.62 17.41
C LEU A 7 27.73 -15.77 18.16
N LEU A 8 27.67 -15.91 19.49
CA LEU A 8 26.75 -15.13 20.33
C LEU A 8 27.12 -13.64 20.36
N LEU A 9 28.41 -13.30 20.30
CA LEU A 9 28.89 -11.92 20.30
C LEU A 9 28.55 -11.19 18.98
N VAL A 10 28.63 -11.88 17.84
CA VAL A 10 28.24 -11.30 16.54
C VAL A 10 26.73 -11.06 16.49
N ALA A 11 25.92 -11.96 17.03
CA ALA A 11 24.47 -11.78 17.13
C ALA A 11 24.07 -10.60 18.03
N PHE A 12 24.84 -10.29 19.07
CA PHE A 12 24.62 -9.11 19.92
C PHE A 12 24.99 -7.79 19.20
N MET A 13 26.01 -7.81 18.35
CA MET A 13 26.44 -6.62 17.59
C MET A 13 25.46 -6.28 16.46
N VAL A 14 24.87 -7.30 15.81
CA VAL A 14 23.84 -7.12 14.76
C VAL A 14 22.51 -6.62 15.35
N GLN A 15 22.23 -6.87 16.64
CA GLN A 15 21.00 -6.43 17.31
C GLN A 15 20.92 -4.92 17.59
N SER A 16 22.01 -4.17 17.38
CA SER A 16 22.05 -2.73 17.63
C SER A 16 22.02 -1.87 16.36
N TRP A 17 21.91 -2.50 15.18
CA TRP A 17 21.89 -1.79 13.91
C TRP A 17 20.43 -1.70 13.47
N SER A 18 19.78 -0.61 13.84
CA SER A 18 18.47 -0.25 13.27
C SER A 18 18.65 -0.07 11.78
N TYR A 19 18.33 -1.09 10.98
CA TYR A 19 18.25 -0.96 9.54
C TYR A 19 17.22 0.14 9.24
N ALA A 20 17.71 1.31 8.85
CA ALA A 20 16.83 2.34 8.32
C ALA A 20 16.16 1.74 7.08
N GLN A 21 14.85 1.50 7.18
CA GLN A 21 14.07 0.93 6.09
C GLN A 21 13.99 1.98 4.98
N ASP A 22 14.81 1.82 3.94
CA ASP A 22 14.80 2.73 2.80
C ASP A 22 13.57 2.44 1.93
N CYS A 23 12.65 3.41 1.87
CA CYS A 23 11.41 3.30 1.12
C CYS A 23 11.54 3.96 -0.25
N PRO A 24 10.86 3.45 -1.28
CA PRO A 24 10.99 3.98 -2.62
C PRO A 24 10.62 5.47 -2.68
N VAL A 25 11.44 6.25 -3.39
CA VAL A 25 11.15 7.65 -3.72
C VAL A 25 10.30 7.68 -4.98
N CYS A 26 9.16 8.36 -4.90
CA CYS A 26 8.19 8.41 -5.99
C CYS A 26 8.15 9.78 -6.67
N THR A 27 7.90 9.78 -7.98
CA THR A 27 7.60 11.02 -8.71
C THR A 27 6.19 11.51 -8.39
N ALA A 28 5.93 12.79 -8.65
CA ALA A 28 4.61 13.42 -8.49
C ALA A 28 3.63 13.07 -9.64
N GLN A 29 3.92 12.05 -10.45
CA GLN A 29 3.05 11.64 -11.54
C GLN A 29 1.70 11.14 -11.01
N TYR A 30 0.61 11.69 -11.53
CA TYR A 30 -0.74 11.25 -11.18
C TYR A 30 -1.23 10.19 -12.16
N GLN A 31 -1.28 8.94 -11.70
CA GLN A 31 -1.84 7.77 -12.38
C GLN A 31 -2.54 6.90 -11.32
N PRO A 32 -3.75 7.30 -10.89
CA PRO A 32 -4.32 6.79 -9.66
C PRO A 32 -4.57 5.29 -9.70
N VAL A 33 -4.40 4.63 -8.55
CA VAL A 33 -4.70 3.21 -8.37
C VAL A 33 -5.54 3.03 -7.12
N CYS A 34 -6.44 2.05 -7.17
CA CYS A 34 -7.19 1.60 -6.00
C CYS A 34 -6.44 0.41 -5.41
N GLY A 35 -6.04 0.53 -4.14
CA GLY A 35 -5.44 -0.55 -3.38
C GLY A 35 -6.40 -1.08 -2.32
N VAL A 36 -6.21 -2.33 -1.90
CA VAL A 36 -6.96 -2.98 -0.81
C VAL A 36 -6.00 -3.66 0.16
N ASN A 37 -6.18 -3.44 1.45
CA ASN A 37 -5.36 -4.08 2.48
C ASN A 37 -5.91 -5.46 2.89
N GLY A 38 -5.20 -6.19 3.76
CA GLY A 38 -5.64 -7.51 4.25
C GLY A 38 -6.94 -7.50 5.05
N LYS A 39 -7.41 -6.32 5.49
CA LYS A 39 -8.71 -6.11 6.15
C LYS A 39 -9.84 -5.77 5.17
N GLY A 40 -9.55 -5.66 3.87
CA GLY A 40 -10.53 -5.29 2.85
C GLY A 40 -10.76 -3.77 2.73
N HIS A 41 -10.01 -2.93 3.44
CA HIS A 41 -10.13 -1.47 3.32
C HIS A 41 -9.54 -1.02 1.99
N LYS A 42 -10.34 -0.31 1.20
CA LYS A 42 -9.94 0.25 -0.09
C LYS A 42 -9.44 1.68 0.07
N ARG A 43 -8.33 2.02 -0.55
CA ARG A 43 -7.76 3.37 -0.56
C ARG A 43 -7.22 3.71 -1.96
N THR A 44 -7.45 4.95 -2.38
CA THR A 44 -6.86 5.49 -3.61
C THR A 44 -5.44 5.98 -3.33
N PHE A 45 -4.51 5.65 -4.22
CA PHE A 45 -3.14 6.15 -4.22
C PHE A 45 -2.88 6.93 -5.51
N SER A 46 -2.08 8.00 -5.43
CA SER A 46 -1.79 8.88 -6.57
C SER A 46 -1.10 8.16 -7.73
N ASN A 47 -0.32 7.11 -7.42
CA ASN A 47 0.25 6.17 -8.37
C ASN A 47 0.66 4.87 -7.66
N ALA A 48 1.07 3.86 -8.44
CA ALA A 48 1.52 2.57 -7.92
C ALA A 48 2.78 2.64 -7.04
N CYS A 49 3.69 3.58 -7.32
CA CYS A 49 4.87 3.79 -6.48
C CYS A 49 4.47 4.26 -5.08
N VAL A 50 3.56 5.24 -4.98
CA VAL A 50 3.07 5.77 -3.70
C VAL A 50 2.37 4.68 -2.88
N LEU A 51 1.66 3.75 -3.51
CA LEU A 51 1.12 2.57 -2.82
C LEU A 51 2.23 1.74 -2.15
N GLY A 52 3.29 1.41 -2.90
CA GLY A 52 4.44 0.66 -2.36
C GLY A 52 5.21 1.44 -1.29
N GLN A 53 5.36 2.74 -1.47
CA GLN A 53 5.98 3.64 -0.49
C GLN A 53 5.17 3.65 0.81
N THR A 54 3.84 3.75 0.75
CA THR A 54 2.97 3.67 1.94
C THR A 54 3.12 2.33 2.65
N ASN A 55 3.15 1.21 1.91
CA ASN A 55 3.38 -0.10 2.53
C ASN A 55 4.70 -0.14 3.31
N CYS A 56 5.76 0.38 2.71
CA CYS A 56 7.08 0.44 3.33
C CYS A 56 7.14 1.37 4.55
N ALA A 57 6.68 2.61 4.41
CA ALA A 57 6.87 3.67 5.41
C ALA A 57 5.88 3.59 6.57
N GLU A 58 4.64 3.15 6.30
CA GLU A 58 3.55 3.11 7.28
C GLU A 58 3.26 1.68 7.76
N ASN A 59 4.11 0.70 7.39
CA ASN A 59 3.93 -0.72 7.68
C ASN A 59 2.52 -1.21 7.30
N GLN A 60 2.10 -0.88 6.07
CA GLN A 60 0.80 -1.25 5.50
C GLN A 60 0.94 -2.41 4.51
N ASP A 61 -0.19 -3.03 4.19
CA ASP A 61 -0.28 -4.22 3.35
C ASP A 61 -1.27 -4.02 2.18
N TYR A 62 -1.32 -2.82 1.60
CA TYR A 62 -2.17 -2.58 0.44
C TYR A 62 -1.67 -3.35 -0.78
N THR A 63 -2.57 -4.06 -1.44
CA THR A 63 -2.35 -4.73 -2.72
C THR A 63 -3.05 -3.94 -3.82
N PHE A 64 -2.51 -3.97 -5.04
CA PHE A 64 -3.17 -3.37 -6.20
C PHE A 64 -4.49 -4.09 -6.48
N LEU A 65 -5.60 -3.36 -6.37
CA LEU A 65 -6.94 -3.88 -6.71
C LEU A 65 -7.27 -3.57 -8.17
N ARG A 66 -7.12 -2.31 -8.58
CA ARG A 66 -7.36 -1.87 -9.97
C ARG A 66 -6.78 -0.49 -10.27
N ALA A 67 -6.70 -0.16 -11.55
CA ALA A 67 -6.43 1.21 -12.00
C ALA A 67 -7.60 2.16 -11.67
N GLY A 68 -7.28 3.44 -11.51
CA GLY A 68 -8.23 4.50 -11.17
C GLY A 68 -8.51 4.63 -9.67
N VAL A 69 -9.29 5.65 -9.31
CA VAL A 69 -9.71 5.90 -7.93
C VAL A 69 -10.69 4.83 -7.43
N CYS A 70 -10.65 4.48 -6.15
CA CYS A 70 -11.67 3.62 -5.55
C CYS A 70 -13.07 4.24 -5.67
N GLY A 71 -14.12 3.43 -5.81
CA GLY A 71 -15.52 3.90 -5.92
C GLY A 71 -15.95 4.37 -7.32
N ALA A 72 -15.03 4.47 -8.30
CA ALA A 72 -15.37 4.81 -9.69
C ALA A 72 -16.39 3.87 -10.36
N ASP A 73 -16.46 2.62 -9.93
CA ASP A 73 -17.44 1.64 -10.45
C ASP A 73 -18.82 1.87 -9.82
N GLU A 74 -18.86 2.33 -8.56
CA GLU A 74 -20.11 2.64 -7.85
C GLU A 74 -20.76 3.90 -8.39
N SER A 75 -19.98 4.91 -8.77
CA SER A 75 -20.51 6.11 -9.42
C SER A 75 -21.04 5.84 -10.82
N LYS A 76 -20.46 4.89 -11.57
CA LYS A 76 -21.00 4.45 -12.88
C LYS A 76 -22.28 3.62 -12.73
N ALA A 77 -22.34 2.75 -11.73
CA ALA A 77 -23.55 1.99 -11.40
C ALA A 77 -24.68 2.92 -10.94
N ARG A 78 -24.38 3.92 -10.10
CA ARG A 78 -25.38 4.89 -9.61
C ARG A 78 -25.84 5.87 -10.69
N SER A 79 -24.97 6.24 -11.62
CA SER A 79 -25.36 7.00 -12.81
C SER A 79 -26.34 6.22 -13.70
N SER A 80 -26.30 4.89 -13.67
CA SER A 80 -27.19 4.05 -14.49
C SER A 80 -28.58 3.85 -13.85
N THR A 81 -28.73 4.03 -12.53
CA THR A 81 -30.02 3.89 -11.83
C THR A 81 -30.88 5.15 -11.91
N ASN A 82 -30.28 6.33 -12.13
CA ASN A 82 -31.00 7.61 -12.14
C ASN A 82 -31.66 7.95 -13.49
N GLN A 83 -31.60 7.07 -14.50
CA GLN A 83 -32.22 7.30 -15.82
C GLN A 83 -33.71 6.88 -15.92
N PHE A 84 -34.36 6.46 -14.82
CA PHE A 84 -35.73 5.92 -14.84
C PHE A 84 -36.68 6.51 -13.77
N ALA A 85 -36.37 7.67 -13.17
CA ALA A 85 -37.15 8.23 -12.06
C ALA A 85 -38.06 9.43 -12.41
N ASP A 86 -38.21 9.80 -13.68
CA ASP A 86 -39.07 10.92 -14.09
C ASP A 86 -40.18 10.45 -15.05
N ALA A 87 -41.20 9.81 -14.50
CA ALA A 87 -42.49 9.63 -15.16
C ALA A 87 -43.61 9.91 -14.13
N HIS A 88 -43.93 11.18 -13.97
CA HIS A 88 -45.16 11.67 -13.36
C HIS A 88 -45.78 12.71 -14.29
#